data_AF-A0A645E811-F1
#
_entry.id   AF-A0A645E811-F1
#
_cell.length_a   1.000
_cell.length_b   1.000
_cell.length_c   1.000
_cell.angle_alpha   90.00
_cell.angle_beta   90.00
_cell.angle_gamma   90.00
#
_symmetry.space_group_name_H-M   'P 1'
#
loop_
_entity.id
_entity.type
_entity.pdbx_description
1 polymer ?
#
loop_
_entity_poly.entity_id
_entity_poly.type
_entity_poly.pdbx_seq_one_letter_code
_entity_poly.pdbx_strand_id
1 'polypeptide(L)' 'MTETYLMKTSGAFRVHGGGLGGTILVVMSRNAAPAYQDYIESIFGAGSCLVLNIRHKGSVCVI' A
#
# COMPACT_ATOMS: atom_id res chain seq x y z
N MET A 1 4.25 -11.87 6.37
CA MET A 1 4.98 -10.71 5.78
C MET A 1 4.22 -9.43 6.14
N THR A 2 3.27 -8.98 5.33
CA THR A 2 2.48 -7.74 5.57
C THR A 2 1.70 -7.75 6.87
N GLU A 3 0.89 -8.78 7.14
CA GLU A 3 0.08 -8.88 8.37
C GLU A 3 0.93 -8.71 9.63
N THR A 4 2.01 -9.49 9.73
CA THR A 4 2.96 -9.47 10.84
C THR A 4 3.62 -8.11 11.02
N TYR A 5 3.94 -7.42 9.93
CA TYR A 5 4.50 -6.06 9.98
C TYR A 5 3.48 -5.08 10.55
N LEU A 6 2.25 -5.11 10.04
CA LEU A 6 1.21 -4.14 10.38
C LEU A 6 0.66 -4.30 11.80
N MET A 7 0.70 -5.50 12.38
CA MET A 7 0.40 -5.71 13.81
C MET A 7 1.29 -4.87 14.73
N LYS A 8 2.50 -4.48 14.28
CA LYS A 8 3.44 -3.65 15.07
C LYS A 8 3.31 -2.16 14.79
N THR A 9 2.70 -1.77 13.67
CA THR A 9 2.71 -0.39 13.16
C THR A 9 1.32 0.22 12.99
N SER A 10 0.28 -0.46 13.46
CA SER A 10 -1.13 -0.01 13.42
C SER A 10 -1.62 0.37 12.01
N GLY A 11 -1.50 -0.56 11.06
CA GLY A 11 -2.04 -0.41 9.71
C GLY A 11 -3.05 -1.49 9.34
N ALA A 12 -3.81 -1.25 8.28
CA ALA A 12 -4.78 -2.19 7.73
C ALA A 12 -4.41 -2.56 6.30
N PHE A 13 -4.76 -3.76 5.86
CA PHE A 13 -4.53 -4.18 4.48
C PHE A 13 -5.63 -5.11 3.98
N ARG A 14 -5.74 -5.19 2.66
CA ARG A 14 -6.54 -6.22 1.98
C ARG A 14 -5.88 -6.62 0.67
N VAL A 15 -6.13 -7.86 0.26
CA VAL A 15 -5.85 -8.27 -1.13
C VAL A 15 -6.82 -7.54 -2.05
N HIS A 16 -6.29 -7.03 -3.16
CA HIS A 16 -7.01 -6.31 -4.20
C HIS A 16 -6.92 -7.07 -5.53
N GLY A 17 -7.95 -6.93 -6.39
CA GLY A 17 -8.08 -7.69 -7.63
C GLY A 17 -8.75 -9.06 -7.44
N GLY A 18 -8.58 -9.95 -8.44
CA GLY A 18 -9.24 -11.27 -8.49
C GLY A 18 -8.55 -12.40 -7.71
N GLY A 19 -7.41 -12.14 -7.07
CA GLY A 19 -6.62 -13.15 -6.33
C GLY A 19 -5.44 -13.76 -7.12
N LEU A 20 -4.69 -14.68 -6.47
CA LEU A 20 -3.58 -15.52 -6.99
C LEU A 20 -2.29 -14.83 -7.50
N GLY A 21 -2.34 -13.56 -7.86
CA GLY A 21 -1.18 -12.78 -8.31
C GLY A 21 -1.48 -11.28 -8.35
N GLY A 22 -2.47 -10.86 -7.56
CA GLY A 22 -2.93 -9.48 -7.49
C GLY A 22 -2.06 -8.60 -6.59
N THR A 23 -2.53 -7.39 -6.35
CA THR A 23 -1.85 -6.44 -5.48
C THR A 23 -2.43 -6.50 -4.06
N ILE A 24 -1.64 -6.04 -3.09
CA ILE A 24 -2.13 -5.76 -1.74
C ILE A 24 -2.28 -4.25 -1.62
N LEU A 25 -3.44 -3.80 -1.14
CA LEU A 25 -3.62 -2.42 -0.72
C LEU A 25 -3.38 -2.33 0.77
N VAL A 26 -2.45 -1.46 1.17
CA VAL A 26 -2.13 -1.18 2.56
C VAL A 26 -2.46 0.26 2.89
N VAL A 27 -3.15 0.47 4.02
CA VAL A 27 -3.49 1.78 4.57
C VAL A 27 -2.76 1.94 5.89
N MET A 28 -1.92 2.98 5.98
CA MET A 28 -1.12 3.27 7.16
C MET A 28 -0.84 4.77 7.26
N SER A 29 -0.22 5.18 8.37
CA SER A 29 0.27 6.55 8.53
C SER A 29 1.29 6.90 7.44
N ARG A 30 1.22 8.13 6.92
CA ARG A 30 2.13 8.65 5.88
C ARG A 30 3.60 8.48 6.26
N ASN A 31 3.94 8.69 7.53
CA ASN A 31 5.31 8.63 8.01
C ASN A 31 5.86 7.19 8.06
N ALA A 32 4.99 6.17 8.07
CA ALA A 32 5.38 4.76 8.07
C ALA A 32 5.52 4.18 6.66
N ALA A 33 4.99 4.85 5.64
CA ALA A 33 4.97 4.35 4.26
C ALA A 33 6.36 4.08 3.67
N PRO A 34 7.39 4.93 3.85
CA PRO A 34 8.73 4.67 3.29
C PRO A 34 9.35 3.38 3.84
N ALA A 35 9.31 3.18 5.16
CA ALA A 35 9.86 1.99 5.80
C ALA A 35 9.14 0.70 5.39
N TYR A 36 7.83 0.79 5.10
CA TYR A 36 7.07 -0.34 4.59
C TYR A 36 7.37 -0.63 3.12
N GLN A 37 7.57 0.41 2.30
CA GLN A 37 7.98 0.28 0.90
C GLN A 37 9.32 -0.45 0.82
N ASP A 38 10.33 0.01 1.56
CA ASP A 38 11.66 -0.63 1.61
C ASP A 38 11.56 -2.11 2.05
N TYR A 39 10.74 -2.39 3.06
CA TYR A 39 10.51 -3.75 3.53
C TYR A 39 9.93 -4.65 2.42
N ILE A 40 8.93 -4.18 1.67
CA ILE A 40 8.30 -4.97 0.61
C ILE A 40 9.21 -5.11 -0.62
N GLU A 41 9.90 -4.04 -1.03
CA GLU A 41 10.85 -4.07 -2.15
C GLU A 41 12.07 -4.96 -1.86
N SER A 42 12.47 -5.11 -0.60
CA SER A 42 13.50 -6.09 -0.20
C SER A 42 13.11 -7.55 -0.45
N ILE A 43 11.80 -7.84 -0.58
CA ILE A 43 11.26 -9.19 -0.77
C ILE A 43 10.90 -9.43 -2.24
N PHE A 44 10.24 -8.46 -2.88
CA PHE A 44 9.70 -8.60 -4.24
C PHE A 44 10.50 -7.87 -5.33
N GLY A 45 11.54 -7.13 -4.95
CA GLY A 45 12.39 -6.36 -5.86
C GLY A 45 12.02 -4.87 -5.94
N ALA A 46 12.98 -4.08 -6.43
CA ALA A 46 12.80 -2.64 -6.57
C ALA A 46 11.59 -2.30 -7.45
N GLY A 47 10.78 -1.33 -7.01
CA GLY A 47 9.58 -0.90 -7.72
C GLY A 47 8.35 -1.80 -7.57
N SER A 48 8.39 -2.84 -6.72
CA SER A 48 7.24 -3.69 -6.46
C SER A 48 6.17 -3.04 -5.55
N CYS A 49 6.49 -1.94 -4.87
CA CYS A 49 5.60 -1.24 -3.95
C CYS A 49 5.46 0.22 -4.36
N LEU A 50 4.21 0.67 -4.57
CA LEU A 50 3.91 2.03 -5.00
C LEU A 50 3.20 2.78 -3.86
N VAL A 51 3.75 3.94 -3.48
CA VAL A 51 3.09 4.83 -2.52
C VAL A 51 2.01 5.62 -3.25
N LEU A 52 0.75 5.36 -2.88
CA LEU A 52 -0.42 6.03 -3.43
C LEU A 52 -0.91 7.13 -2.48
N ASN A 53 -1.35 8.26 -3.04
CA ASN A 53 -2.07 9.29 -2.29
C ASN A 53 -3.58 9.13 -2.50
N ILE A 54 -4.35 9.27 -1.42
CA ILE A 54 -5.82 9.31 -1.50
C ILE A 54 -6.21 10.66 -2.10
N ARG A 55 -6.85 10.62 -3.28
CA ARG A 55 -7.37 11.83 -3.92
C ARG A 55 -8.55 12.40 -3.14
N HIS A 56 -8.58 13.72 -2.96
CA HIS A 56 -9.69 14.42 -2.30
C HIS A 56 -10.99 14.41 -3.13
N LYS A 57 -10.87 14.33 -4.46
CA LYS A 57 -12.00 14.33 -5.39
C LYS A 57 -11.85 13.22 -6.41
N GLY A 58 -13.00 12.70 -6.84
CA GLY A 58 -13.12 11.71 -7.89
C GLY A 58 -12.91 12.32 -9.28
N SER A 59 -13.80 11.99 -10.20
CA SER A 59 -13.97 12.76 -11.43
C SER A 59 -14.61 14.12 -11.09
N VAL A 60 -14.11 15.20 -11.67
CA VAL A 60 -14.67 16.56 -11.50
C VAL A 60 -15.08 17.11 -12.86
N CYS A 61 -16.21 17.80 -12.92
CA CYS A 61 -16.58 18.59 -14.08
C CYS A 61 -15.79 19.90 -14.06
N VAL A 62 -15.13 20.24 -15.17
CA VAL A 62 -14.49 21.53 -15.37
C VAL A 62 -15.39 22.31 -16.32
N ILE A 63 -15.93 23.43 -15.83
CA ILE A 63 -16.76 24.36 -16.59
C ILE A 63 -15.88 25.52 -17.03
#